data_AF-C4XXL0-F1
#
_entry.id   AF-C4XXL0-F1
#
_cell.length_a   1.000
_cell.length_b   1.000
_cell.length_c   1.000
_cell.angle_alpha   90.00
_cell.angle_beta   90.00
_cell.angle_gamma   90.00
#
_symmetry.space_group_name_H-M   'P 1'
#
loop_
_entity.id
_entity.type
_entity.pdbx_description
1 polymer ?
#
loop_
_entity_poly.entity_id
_entity_poly.type
_entity_poly.pdbx_seq_one_letter_code
_entity_poly.pdbx_strand_id
1 'polypeptide(L)'
;MTQNQEEVPSIEQQKKLETSLREALNPDGKNPQVDSAISSTFDYIRKSLEKMENSQDKDKTAQEIANDLKDKFDNWAANQKQTQNSNESH
;
A
#
# COMPACT_ATOMS: atom_id res chain seq x y z
N MET A 1 22.91 -7.47 -22.96
CA MET A 1 21.83 -6.60 -22.48
C MET A 1 21.33 -7.21 -21.19
N THR A 2 21.78 -6.72 -20.04
CA THR A 2 21.25 -7.15 -18.75
C THR A 2 19.85 -6.57 -18.63
N GLN A 3 18.84 -7.41 -18.90
CA GLN A 3 17.49 -7.13 -18.42
C GLN A 3 17.61 -7.04 -16.90
N ASN A 4 17.46 -5.83 -16.35
CA ASN A 4 17.24 -5.66 -14.91
C ASN A 4 15.97 -6.44 -14.59
N GLN A 5 16.13 -7.69 -14.15
CA GLN A 5 15.07 -8.34 -13.39
C GLN A 5 14.91 -7.46 -12.15
N GLU A 6 13.84 -6.69 -12.09
CA GLU A 6 13.48 -5.99 -10.87
C GLU A 6 13.25 -7.06 -9.81
N GLU A 7 14.26 -7.27 -8.97
CA GLU A 7 14.16 -8.20 -7.86
C GLU A 7 13.08 -7.70 -6.92
N VAL A 8 12.14 -8.58 -6.57
CA VAL A 8 11.13 -8.32 -5.55
C VAL A 8 11.88 -7.88 -4.28
N PRO A 9 11.55 -6.73 -3.66
CA PRO A 9 12.24 -6.26 -2.47
C PRO A 9 12.22 -7.32 -1.37
N SER A 10 13.34 -7.52 -0.69
CA SER A 10 13.41 -8.51 0.39
C SER A 10 12.48 -8.13 1.54
N ILE A 11 12.07 -9.12 2.35
CA ILE A 11 11.24 -8.88 3.55
C ILE A 11 11.90 -7.86 4.49
N GLU A 12 13.23 -7.87 4.60
CA GLU A 12 13.95 -6.88 5.42
C GLU A 12 13.85 -5.47 4.84
N GLN A 13 13.97 -5.31 3.51
CA GLN A 13 13.81 -4.02 2.85
C GLN A 13 12.38 -3.48 3.02
N GLN A 14 11.39 -4.35 2.92
CA GLN A 14 9.98 -4.00 3.14
C GLN A 14 9.73 -3.55 4.59
N LYS A 15 10.25 -4.28 5.59
CA LYS A 15 10.15 -3.89 7.01
C LYS A 15 10.85 -2.57 7.29
N LYS A 16 12.03 -2.35 6.71
CA LYS A 16 12.77 -1.09 6.88
C LYS A 16 11.95 0.09 6.35
N LEU A 17 11.34 -0.05 5.18
CA LEU A 17 10.49 0.98 4.60
C LEU A 17 9.25 1.25 5.48
N GLU A 18 8.62 0.20 6.02
CA GLU A 18 7.50 0.34 6.96
C GLU A 18 7.90 1.14 8.21
N THR A 19 9.01 0.78 8.84
CA THR A 19 9.53 1.48 10.02
C THR A 19 9.83 2.94 9.70
N SER A 20 10.51 3.23 8.59
CA SER A 20 10.81 4.61 8.20
C SER A 20 9.55 5.45 7.95
N LEU A 21 8.52 4.87 7.35
CA LEU A 21 7.22 5.55 7.16
C LEU A 21 6.49 5.78 8.49
N ARG A 22 6.55 4.82 9.41
CA ARG A 22 5.98 4.95 10.76
C ARG A 22 6.69 6.05 11.55
N GLU A 23 8.01 6.10 11.51
CA GLU A 23 8.81 7.17 12.14
C GLU A 23 8.54 8.54 11.53
N ALA A 24 8.35 8.62 10.20
CA ALA A 24 8.11 9.89 9.52
C ALA A 24 6.70 10.45 9.74
N LEU A 25 5.67 9.59 9.72
CA LEU A 25 4.26 10.01 9.73
C LEU A 25 3.61 9.91 11.12
N ASN A 26 4.14 9.07 12.01
CA ASN A 26 3.66 8.89 13.37
C ASN A 26 4.85 8.76 14.36
N PRO A 27 5.75 9.77 14.42
CA PRO A 27 7.01 9.69 15.18
C PRO A 27 6.81 9.37 16.67
N ASP A 28 5.74 9.89 17.25
CA ASP A 28 5.41 9.70 18.66
C ASP A 28 4.49 8.49 18.93
N GLY A 29 4.04 7.79 17.88
CA GLY A 29 3.07 6.69 17.99
C GLY A 29 1.66 7.09 18.43
N LYS A 30 1.38 8.40 18.55
CA LYS A 30 0.15 8.93 19.17
C LYS A 30 -1.07 8.90 18.24
N ASN A 31 -0.88 8.72 16.94
CA ASN A 31 -1.99 8.68 15.99
C ASN A 31 -2.29 7.23 15.56
N PRO A 32 -3.24 6.53 16.24
CA PRO A 32 -3.57 5.15 15.91
C PRO A 32 -4.19 4.99 14.53
N GLN A 33 -4.80 6.04 13.98
CA GLN A 33 -5.36 6.00 12.62
C GLN A 33 -4.24 5.96 11.57
N VAL A 34 -3.17 6.74 11.77
CA VAL A 34 -2.00 6.72 10.90
C VAL A 34 -1.28 5.38 11.01
N ASP A 35 -1.11 4.84 12.22
CA ASP A 35 -0.49 3.52 12.41
C ASP A 35 -1.28 2.39 11.72
N SER A 36 -2.61 2.41 11.82
CA SER A 36 -3.49 1.47 11.13
C SER A 36 -3.41 1.60 9.60
N ALA A 37 -3.34 2.84 9.09
CA ALA A 37 -3.20 3.11 7.67
C ALA A 37 -1.85 2.59 7.12
N ILE A 38 -0.76 2.81 7.85
CA ILE A 38 0.56 2.29 7.48
C ILE A 38 0.55 0.77 7.48
N SER A 39 0.09 0.15 8.57
CA SER A 39 0.10 -1.31 8.72
C SER A 39 -0.73 -1.99 7.62
N SER A 40 -1.94 -1.48 7.34
CA SER A 40 -2.79 -2.01 6.26
C SER A 40 -2.18 -1.84 4.86
N THR A 41 -1.46 -0.74 4.62
CA THR A 41 -0.75 -0.50 3.36
C THR A 41 0.40 -1.49 3.17
N PHE A 42 1.22 -1.72 4.20
CA PHE A 42 2.34 -2.65 4.11
C PHE A 42 1.91 -4.11 4.08
N ASP A 43 0.82 -4.47 4.75
CA ASP A 43 0.21 -5.80 4.61
C ASP A 43 -0.25 -6.06 3.17
N TYR A 44 -0.81 -5.05 2.52
CA TYR A 44 -1.21 -5.14 1.11
C TYR A 44 -0.01 -5.30 0.18
N ILE A 45 1.02 -4.47 0.36
CA ILE A 45 2.26 -4.54 -0.43
C ILE A 45 2.91 -5.91 -0.26
N ARG A 46 3.04 -6.42 0.98
CA ARG A 46 3.59 -7.76 1.25
C ARG A 46 2.86 -8.86 0.49
N LYS A 47 1.53 -8.87 0.53
CA LYS A 47 0.70 -9.85 -0.20
C LYS A 47 0.84 -9.73 -1.72
N SER A 48 0.98 -8.51 -2.22
CA SER A 48 1.15 -8.24 -3.65
C SER A 48 2.52 -8.72 -4.16
N LEU A 49 3.57 -8.48 -3.38
CA LEU A 49 4.92 -8.96 -3.67
C LEU A 49 5.01 -10.48 -3.59
N GLU A 50 4.38 -11.11 -2.58
CA GLU A 50 4.28 -12.56 -2.47
C GLU A 50 3.54 -13.18 -3.68
N LYS A 51 2.44 -12.56 -4.14
CA LYS A 51 1.76 -12.98 -5.37
C LYS A 51 2.68 -12.89 -6.59
N MET A 52 3.43 -11.80 -6.74
CA MET A 52 4.35 -11.61 -7.86
C MET A 52 5.50 -12.62 -7.86
N GLU A 53 6.03 -12.94 -6.68
CA GLU A 53 7.13 -13.90 -6.52
C GLU A 53 6.68 -15.32 -6.91
N ASN A 54 5.47 -15.71 -6.53
CA ASN A 54 4.92 -17.04 -6.77
C ASN A 54 4.18 -17.19 -8.11
N SER A 55 4.04 -16.12 -8.89
CA SER A 55 3.26 -16.17 -10.13
C SER A 55 4.05 -16.71 -11.31
N GLN A 56 3.40 -17.57 -12.09
CA GLN A 56 3.88 -18.03 -13.39
C GLN A 56 3.76 -16.95 -14.48
N ASP A 57 2.79 -16.04 -14.33
CA ASP A 57 2.52 -14.94 -15.26
C ASP A 57 2.62 -13.60 -14.51
N LYS A 58 3.85 -13.09 -14.49
CA LYS A 58 4.22 -11.86 -13.78
C LYS A 58 3.52 -10.63 -14.34
N ASP A 59 3.34 -10.54 -15.66
CA ASP A 59 2.71 -9.39 -16.31
C ASP A 59 1.23 -9.30 -15.95
N LYS A 60 0.51 -10.43 -16.01
CA LYS A 60 -0.88 -10.49 -15.57
C LYS A 60 -1.03 -10.17 -14.08
N THR A 61 -0.13 -10.69 -13.26
CA THR A 61 -0.17 -10.47 -11.80
C THR A 61 0.11 -9.01 -11.45
N ALA A 62 1.06 -8.38 -12.13
CA ALA A 62 1.30 -6.95 -11.98
C ALA A 62 0.07 -6.12 -12.37
N GLN A 63 -0.63 -6.51 -13.44
CA GLN A 63 -1.87 -5.84 -13.85
C GLN A 63 -2.99 -6.01 -12.82
N GLU A 64 -3.14 -7.19 -12.21
CA GLU A 64 -4.09 -7.42 -11.11
C GLU A 64 -3.78 -6.53 -9.89
N ILE A 65 -2.51 -6.43 -9.49
CA ILE A 65 -2.07 -5.56 -8.39
C ILE A 65 -2.34 -4.09 -8.70
N ALA A 66 -2.03 -3.65 -9.92
CA ALA A 66 -2.26 -2.26 -10.34
C ALA A 66 -3.76 -1.91 -10.31
N ASN A 67 -4.63 -2.81 -10.78
CA ASN A 67 -6.07 -2.61 -10.74
C ASN A 67 -6.59 -2.53 -9.30
N ASP A 68 -6.15 -3.42 -8.41
CA ASP A 68 -6.60 -3.41 -7.02
C ASP A 68 -6.08 -2.19 -6.25
N LEU A 69 -4.87 -1.69 -6.54
CA LEU A 69 -4.38 -0.41 -6.02
C LEU A 69 -5.24 0.76 -6.49
N LYS A 70 -5.59 0.79 -7.77
CA LYS A 70 -6.48 1.81 -8.34
C LYS A 70 -7.85 1.79 -7.66
N ASP A 71 -8.44 0.61 -7.49
CA ASP A 71 -9.75 0.47 -6.86
C ASP A 71 -9.73 0.91 -5.38
N LYS A 72 -8.66 0.60 -4.64
CA LYS A 72 -8.48 1.10 -3.26
C LYS A 72 -8.37 2.62 -3.22
N PHE A 73 -7.61 3.22 -4.13
CA PHE A 73 -7.48 4.66 -4.22
C PHE A 73 -8.81 5.33 -4.58
N ASP A 74 -9.52 4.82 -5.59
CA ASP A 74 -10.81 5.36 -6.02
C ASP A 74 -11.84 5.27 -4.87
N ASN A 75 -11.88 4.16 -4.14
CA ASN A 75 -12.74 3.98 -2.97
C ASN A 75 -12.38 4.96 -1.84
N TRP A 76 -11.09 5.14 -1.54
CA TRP A 76 -10.65 6.12 -0.55
C TRP A 76 -11.04 7.55 -0.97
N ALA A 77 -10.79 7.93 -2.23
CA ALA A 77 -11.09 9.25 -2.76
C ALA A 77 -12.61 9.54 -2.78
N ALA A 78 -13.42 8.54 -3.12
CA ALA A 78 -14.87 8.63 -3.04
C ALA A 78 -15.35 8.84 -1.60
N ASN A 79 -14.78 8.09 -0.65
CA ASN A 79 -15.10 8.23 0.76
C ASN A 79 -14.74 9.62 1.31
N GLN A 80 -13.60 10.20 0.91
CA GLN A 80 -13.22 11.57 1.31
C GLN A 80 -14.24 12.63 0.86
N LYS A 81 -14.76 12.51 -0.36
CA LYS A 81 -15.82 13.41 -0.87
C LYS A 81 -17.12 13.27 -0.08
N GLN A 82 -17.43 12.06 0.38
CA GLN A 82 -18.63 11.78 1.16
C GLN A 82 -18.54 12.30 2.59
N THR A 83 -17.36 12.29 3.21
CA THR A 83 -17.12 12.92 4.52
C THR A 83 -17.18 14.45 4.47
N GLN A 84 -16.80 15.08 3.36
CA GLN A 84 -16.96 16.54 3.21
C GLN A 84 -18.43 16.97 3.13
N ASN A 85 -19.27 16.27 2.36
CA ASN A 85 -20.70 16.59 2.26
C ASN A 85 -21.50 16.30 3.54
N SER A 86 -21.03 15.40 4.40
CA SER A 86 -21.71 15.08 5.66
C SER A 86 -21.46 16.11 6.78
N ASN A 87 -20.40 16.91 6.66
CA ASN A 87 -20.07 17.96 7.64
C ASN A 87 -20.65 19.35 7.30
N GLU A 88 -21.25 19.55 6.13
CA GLU A 88 -21.96 20.80 5.77
C GLU A 88 -23.49 20.73 6.05
N SER A 89 -23.97 19.64 6.66
CA SER A 89 -25.39 19.41 6.96
C SER A 89 -25.75 19.43 8.46
N HIS A 90 -24.87 19.94 9.32
CA HIS A 90 -25.14 20.12 10.76
C HIS A 90 -25.00 21.58 11.19
#